data_AF-X6PC59-F1
#
_entry.id   AF-X6PC59-F1
#
_cell.length_a   1.000
_cell.length_b   1.000
_cell.length_c   1.000
_cell.angle_alpha   90.00
_cell.angle_beta   90.00
_cell.angle_gamma   90.00
#
_symmetry.space_group_name_H-M   'P 1'
#
loop_
_entity.id
_entity.type
_entity.pdbx_description
1 polymer ?
#
loop_
_entity_poly.entity_id
_entity_poly.type
_entity_poly.pdbx_seq_one_letter_code
_entity_poly.pdbx_strand_id
1 'polypeptide(L)'
;MLHLNVKSEEKKLENQTEMFSLSGCFKKEWLSLTNDSQRLDTLICCICNQIANDAMELHCDEHENADQVYLVGEQFLQKYLKQSNGKYLIQQHDHCEFSQSKTVRKSVCELLVLCPRQFNLKKEQIKIGEDGENWSESNPNSKNNCNFKGKIKDLKDHLDKSCNSISNKQNIPSGIVNELNVVSGQTKELQNVYKHVIFSMFEKKEKCPTIESRDFDLKQQHNEQIDNLKHELQKKDQTITTLTKNIQQLNIDNIESKKQLEQYQNKKISKIRKEKEKDKNCENMLLFIQSSNLQNGVDFLLREKKQRIWTSKNQNKSFVD
;
A
#
# COMPACT_ATOMS: atom_id res chain seq x y z
N MET A 1 -0.02 -9.99 -15.45
CA MET A 1 1.44 -10.25 -15.37
C MET A 1 2.15 -9.11 -16.08
N LEU A 2 2.63 -8.13 -15.33
CA LEU A 2 3.46 -7.04 -15.86
C LEU A 2 4.86 -7.22 -15.28
N HIS A 3 5.80 -7.54 -16.16
CA HIS A 3 7.23 -7.67 -15.89
C HIS A 3 7.81 -6.26 -15.81
N LEU A 4 8.19 -5.81 -14.62
CA LEU A 4 9.02 -4.60 -14.44
C LEU A 4 10.47 -5.05 -14.30
N ASN A 5 11.24 -4.82 -15.36
CA ASN A 5 12.68 -5.01 -15.39
C ASN A 5 13.32 -3.66 -15.11
N VAL A 6 13.73 -3.41 -13.86
CA VAL A 6 14.60 -2.28 -13.50
C VAL A 6 15.92 -2.87 -13.06
N LYS A 7 16.84 -3.03 -14.01
CA LYS A 7 18.27 -3.19 -13.73
C LYS A 7 18.79 -1.84 -13.26
N SER A 8 19.00 -1.69 -11.96
CA SER A 8 19.89 -0.67 -11.41
C SER A 8 21.25 -1.31 -11.19
N GLU A 9 22.20 -1.01 -12.09
CA GLU A 9 23.62 -1.27 -11.86
C GLU A 9 24.23 -0.03 -11.19
N GLU A 10 24.34 -0.05 -9.86
CA GLU A 10 25.31 0.78 -9.14
C GLU A 10 26.48 -0.10 -8.71
N LYS A 11 27.45 -0.30 -9.62
CA LYS A 11 28.80 -0.72 -9.23
C LYS A 11 29.50 0.49 -8.61
N LYS A 12 29.38 0.63 -7.29
CA LYS A 12 30.23 1.55 -6.52
C LYS A 12 31.52 0.83 -6.15
N LEU A 13 32.62 1.47 -6.52
CA LEU A 13 34.01 1.08 -6.30
C LEU A 13 34.32 0.96 -4.79
N GLU A 14 34.15 -0.24 -4.22
CA GLU A 14 34.60 -0.60 -2.88
C GLU A 14 36.10 -0.93 -2.91
N ASN A 15 36.95 0.09 -2.87
CA ASN A 15 38.37 -0.08 -2.54
C ASN A 15 38.83 1.02 -1.57
N GLN A 16 37.94 1.40 -0.64
CA GLN A 16 38.39 2.10 0.57
C GLN A 16 38.78 1.03 1.59
N THR A 17 40.02 1.11 2.07
CA THR A 17 40.55 0.31 3.17
C THR A 17 39.58 0.40 4.35
N GLU A 18 38.71 -0.60 4.51
CA GLU A 18 37.73 -0.64 5.59
C GLU A 18 38.49 -0.63 6.91
N MET A 19 38.59 0.54 7.55
CA MET A 19 39.03 0.62 8.93
C MET A 19 38.09 -0.25 9.75
N PHE A 20 38.65 -1.25 10.43
CA PHE A 20 37.86 -2.14 11.27
C PHE A 20 37.20 -1.34 12.38
N SER A 21 35.91 -1.12 12.23
CA SER A 21 35.12 -0.52 13.27
C SER A 21 34.68 -1.60 14.25
N LEU A 22 35.05 -1.41 15.52
CA LEU A 22 34.43 -2.16 16.62
C LEU A 22 33.03 -1.62 16.94
N SER A 23 32.63 -0.52 16.30
CA SER A 23 31.30 0.06 16.42
C SER A 23 30.40 -0.54 15.32
N GLY A 24 29.34 -1.23 15.74
CA GLY A 24 28.40 -1.92 14.85
C GLY A 24 28.56 -3.45 14.85
N CYS A 25 27.68 -4.14 14.11
CA CYS A 25 27.65 -5.60 14.01
C CYS A 25 28.95 -6.17 13.43
N PHE A 26 29.35 -7.36 13.88
CA PHE A 26 30.57 -8.03 13.45
C PHE A 26 30.33 -8.88 12.21
N LYS A 27 31.24 -8.81 11.24
CA LYS A 27 31.15 -9.58 10.00
C LYS A 27 31.06 -11.08 10.30
N LYS A 28 30.05 -11.77 9.77
CA LYS A 28 29.85 -13.22 9.94
C LYS A 28 31.07 -14.00 9.46
N GLU A 29 31.59 -13.64 8.28
CA GLU A 29 32.82 -14.23 7.70
C GLU A 29 34.01 -14.25 8.66
N TRP A 30 34.18 -13.16 9.43
CA TRP A 30 35.31 -13.04 10.35
C TRP A 30 35.16 -13.98 11.55
N LEU A 31 33.94 -14.13 12.06
CA LEU A 31 33.63 -14.98 13.21
C LEU A 31 33.51 -16.47 12.86
N SER A 32 33.11 -16.80 11.63
CA SER A 32 33.01 -18.18 11.13
C SER A 32 34.36 -18.89 11.08
N LEU A 33 35.49 -18.17 11.10
CA LEU A 33 36.82 -18.77 11.12
C LEU A 33 37.19 -19.41 12.46
N THR A 34 36.50 -19.04 13.54
CA THR A 34 36.90 -19.40 14.91
C THR A 34 35.76 -19.93 15.77
N ASN A 35 34.52 -19.90 15.28
CA ASN A 35 33.34 -20.35 16.02
C ASN A 35 32.47 -21.27 15.15
N ASP A 36 31.69 -22.10 15.83
CA ASP A 36 30.68 -22.97 15.22
C ASP A 36 29.52 -22.15 14.60
N SER A 37 29.02 -22.58 13.44
CA SER A 37 27.97 -21.85 12.70
C SER A 37 26.63 -21.83 13.42
N GLN A 38 26.24 -22.91 14.10
CA GLN A 38 24.97 -23.00 14.81
C GLN A 38 24.90 -21.96 15.94
N ARG A 39 26.02 -21.74 16.64
CA ARG A 39 26.12 -20.68 17.66
C ARG A 39 26.06 -19.27 17.07
N LEU A 40 26.56 -19.08 15.85
CA LEU A 40 26.55 -17.77 15.20
C LEU A 40 25.16 -17.44 14.64
N ASP A 41 24.43 -18.43 14.15
CA ASP A 41 23.11 -18.24 13.55
C ASP A 41 22.08 -17.70 14.54
N THR A 42 22.18 -18.08 15.82
CA THR A 42 21.34 -17.53 16.90
C THR A 42 21.69 -16.09 17.30
N LEU A 43 22.76 -15.52 16.75
CA LEU A 43 23.28 -14.18 17.09
C LEU A 43 23.21 -13.21 15.91
N ILE A 44 22.49 -13.56 14.84
CA ILE A 44 22.39 -12.75 13.63
C ILE A 44 21.48 -11.54 13.86
N CYS A 45 21.96 -10.36 13.51
CA CYS A 45 21.19 -9.13 13.42
C CYS A 45 20.24 -9.20 12.21
N CYS A 46 18.94 -9.13 12.43
CA CYS A 46 17.93 -9.25 11.38
C CYS A 46 17.94 -8.08 10.37
N ILE A 47 18.57 -6.94 10.70
CA ILE A 47 18.68 -5.79 9.78
C ILE A 47 19.83 -5.95 8.79
N CYS A 48 21.03 -6.29 9.26
CA CYS A 48 22.25 -6.27 8.44
C CYS A 48 22.79 -7.67 8.11
N ASN A 49 22.16 -8.72 8.64
CA ASN A 49 22.54 -10.12 8.46
C ASN A 49 23.99 -10.44 8.89
N GLN A 50 24.53 -9.66 9.83
CA GLN A 50 25.83 -9.86 10.48
C GLN A 50 25.63 -10.20 11.96
N ILE A 51 26.68 -10.53 12.70
CA ILE A 51 26.56 -10.88 14.13
C ILE A 51 26.27 -9.62 14.96
N ALA A 52 25.17 -9.63 15.70
CA ALA A 52 24.69 -8.49 16.46
C ALA A 52 25.68 -8.08 17.55
N ASN A 53 26.31 -6.91 17.38
CA ASN A 53 27.08 -6.27 18.45
C ASN A 53 26.16 -5.35 19.25
N ASP A 54 26.37 -5.30 20.57
CA ASP A 54 25.48 -4.60 21.51
C ASP A 54 24.01 -4.98 21.27
N ALA A 55 23.74 -6.30 21.14
CA ALA A 55 22.46 -6.83 20.71
C ALA A 55 21.27 -6.29 21.54
N MET A 56 20.20 -5.95 20.82
CA MET A 56 18.89 -5.57 21.30
C MET A 56 17.89 -6.66 20.89
N GLU A 57 16.98 -7.02 21.77
CA GLU A 57 15.86 -7.90 21.47
C GLU A 57 14.63 -7.07 21.10
N LEU A 58 13.94 -7.51 20.05
CA LEU A 58 12.65 -6.97 19.64
C LEU A 58 11.54 -7.74 20.36
N HIS A 59 10.64 -7.02 21.02
CA HIS A 59 9.43 -7.57 21.60
C HIS A 59 8.19 -6.92 20.96
N CYS A 60 7.34 -7.75 20.36
CA CYS A 60 5.95 -7.38 20.07
C CYS A 60 5.09 -8.64 19.95
N ASP A 61 3.78 -8.46 20.10
CA ASP A 61 2.77 -9.52 20.10
C ASP A 61 2.80 -10.35 18.81
N GLU A 62 3.15 -9.72 17.68
CA GLU A 62 3.26 -10.37 16.38
C GLU A 62 4.48 -11.31 16.29
N HIS A 63 5.50 -11.08 17.12
CA HIS A 63 6.71 -11.89 17.20
C HIS A 63 6.79 -12.74 18.48
N GLU A 64 5.76 -12.74 19.33
CA GLU A 64 5.71 -13.53 20.57
C GLU A 64 5.64 -15.05 20.30
N ASN A 65 5.12 -15.44 19.13
CA ASN A 65 4.94 -16.84 18.73
C ASN A 65 6.09 -17.41 17.87
N ALA A 66 7.15 -16.64 17.61
CA ALA A 66 8.30 -17.15 16.89
C ALA A 66 9.23 -17.89 17.87
N ASP A 67 9.60 -19.12 17.54
CA ASP A 67 10.60 -19.91 18.32
C ASP A 67 11.98 -19.20 18.42
N GLN A 68 12.18 -18.09 17.70
CA GLN A 68 13.42 -17.32 17.64
C GLN A 68 13.19 -15.86 18.00
N VAL A 69 14.01 -15.37 18.94
CA VAL A 69 14.04 -13.96 19.31
C VAL A 69 14.72 -13.15 18.22
N TYR A 70 14.08 -12.08 17.76
CA TYR A 70 14.66 -11.18 16.77
C TYR A 70 15.72 -10.28 17.41
N LEU A 71 16.95 -10.42 16.93
CA LEU A 71 18.08 -9.63 17.39
C LEU A 71 18.43 -8.51 16.43
N VAL A 72 18.74 -7.35 17.00
CA VAL A 72 19.20 -6.17 16.24
C VAL A 72 20.44 -5.61 16.91
N GLY A 73 21.45 -5.20 16.13
CA GLY A 73 22.58 -4.44 16.67
C GLY A 73 22.18 -3.02 17.00
N GLU A 74 22.47 -2.54 18.21
CA GLU A 74 22.02 -1.23 18.74
C GLU A 74 22.34 -0.06 17.79
N GLN A 75 23.55 0.00 17.24
CA GLN A 75 23.92 1.09 16.33
C GLN A 75 23.17 1.06 15.00
N PHE A 76 22.89 -0.14 14.48
CA PHE A 76 22.10 -0.29 13.27
C PHE A 76 20.65 0.09 13.53
N LEU A 77 20.09 -0.29 14.67
CA LEU A 77 18.77 0.13 15.10
C LEU A 77 18.67 1.66 15.19
N GLN A 78 19.61 2.32 15.84
CA GLN A 78 19.62 3.78 15.97
C GLN A 78 19.73 4.49 14.62
N LYS A 79 20.58 4.00 13.71
CA LYS A 79 20.67 4.56 12.35
C LYS A 79 19.38 4.36 11.57
N TYR A 80 18.81 3.17 11.69
CA TYR A 80 17.58 2.80 11.02
C TYR A 80 16.41 3.68 11.47
N LEU A 81 16.16 3.81 12.77
CA LEU A 81 15.09 4.64 13.34
C LEU A 81 15.22 6.12 12.92
N LYS A 82 16.45 6.65 12.83
CA LYS A 82 16.72 8.01 12.33
C LYS A 82 16.36 8.19 10.87
N GLN A 83 16.58 7.17 10.04
CA GLN A 83 16.31 7.23 8.59
C GLN A 83 14.84 6.99 8.26
N SER A 84 14.13 6.20 9.06
CA SER A 84 12.75 5.81 8.78
C SER A 84 11.69 6.73 9.41
N ASN A 85 12.08 7.86 10.01
CA ASN A 85 11.20 8.70 10.84
C ASN A 85 10.46 7.87 11.90
N GLY A 86 11.14 6.89 12.51
CA GLY A 86 10.56 5.99 13.50
C GLY A 86 9.62 4.91 12.94
N LYS A 87 9.44 4.78 11.62
CA LYS A 87 8.66 3.68 11.01
C LYS A 87 9.47 2.38 10.95
N TYR A 88 8.81 1.23 11.10
CA TYR A 88 9.44 -0.09 11.20
C TYR A 88 9.47 -0.86 9.86
N LEU A 89 10.57 -1.59 9.60
CA LEU A 89 10.82 -2.34 8.34
C LEU A 89 10.26 -3.76 8.39
N ILE A 90 10.10 -4.31 9.59
CA ILE A 90 9.56 -5.66 9.80
C ILE A 90 8.05 -5.45 10.03
N GLN A 91 7.26 -5.76 9.00
CA GLN A 91 5.80 -5.87 9.02
C GLN A 91 4.92 -4.66 9.40
N GLN A 92 5.46 -3.44 9.50
CA GLN A 92 4.64 -2.21 9.67
C GLN A 92 3.68 -2.23 10.87
N HIS A 93 4.05 -2.86 11.98
CA HIS A 93 3.28 -2.76 13.23
C HIS A 93 3.73 -1.55 14.06
N ASP A 94 2.80 -0.86 14.72
CA ASP A 94 3.05 0.45 15.33
C ASP A 94 3.72 0.40 16.72
N HIS A 95 3.95 -0.78 17.31
CA HIS A 95 4.39 -0.91 18.71
C HIS A 95 5.44 -2.01 18.94
N CYS A 96 6.66 -1.82 18.44
CA CYS A 96 7.79 -2.65 18.85
C CYS A 96 8.56 -2.05 20.02
N GLU A 97 8.73 -2.84 21.08
CA GLU A 97 9.63 -2.52 22.18
C GLU A 97 11.01 -3.14 21.94
N PHE A 98 12.06 -2.43 22.37
CA PHE A 98 13.43 -2.91 22.27
C PHE A 98 14.03 -3.00 23.65
N SER A 99 14.54 -4.17 24.01
CA SER A 99 15.19 -4.40 25.29
C SER A 99 16.66 -4.76 25.08
N GLN A 100 17.52 -4.36 26.02
CA GLN A 100 18.92 -4.77 26.01
C GLN A 100 19.04 -6.20 26.53
N SER A 101 19.42 -7.13 25.67
CA SER A 101 19.63 -8.51 26.09
C SER A 101 21.01 -8.71 26.70
N LYS A 102 21.04 -8.78 28.04
CA LYS A 102 22.28 -9.07 28.78
C LYS A 102 22.86 -10.44 28.41
N THR A 103 22.00 -11.43 28.19
CA THR A 103 22.41 -12.81 27.87
C THR A 103 23.04 -12.88 26.48
N VAL A 104 22.38 -12.31 25.46
CA VAL A 104 22.91 -12.30 24.08
C VAL A 104 24.19 -11.48 24.00
N ARG A 105 24.23 -10.29 24.62
CA ARG A 105 25.45 -9.46 24.69
C ARG A 105 26.61 -10.23 25.32
N LYS A 106 26.36 -10.96 26.41
CA LYS A 106 27.37 -11.82 27.04
C LYS A 106 27.82 -12.94 26.09
N SER A 107 26.90 -13.61 25.41
CA SER A 107 27.23 -14.65 24.43
C SER A 107 28.11 -14.14 23.29
N VAL A 108 27.82 -12.95 22.76
CA VAL A 108 28.63 -12.27 21.74
C VAL A 108 30.02 -11.93 22.29
N CYS A 109 30.11 -11.36 23.49
CA CYS A 109 31.38 -11.05 24.15
C CYS A 109 32.30 -12.27 24.35
N GLU A 110 31.73 -13.48 24.44
CA GLU A 110 32.45 -14.74 24.63
C GLU A 110 32.82 -15.44 23.31
N LEU A 111 32.40 -14.91 22.15
CA LEU A 111 32.84 -15.44 20.85
C LEU A 111 34.35 -15.27 20.67
N LEU A 112 34.98 -16.27 20.07
CA LEU A 112 36.41 -16.23 19.75
C LEU A 112 36.63 -15.45 18.46
N VAL A 113 37.64 -14.60 18.44
CA VAL A 113 38.03 -13.80 17.27
C VAL A 113 39.54 -13.84 17.06
N LEU A 114 39.92 -13.77 15.79
CA LEU A 114 41.28 -13.39 15.39
C LEU A 114 41.39 -11.87 15.43
N CYS A 115 42.59 -11.34 15.66
CA CYS A 115 42.80 -9.90 15.53
C CYS A 115 42.33 -9.42 14.13
N PRO A 116 41.52 -8.34 14.04
CA PRO A 116 41.11 -7.74 12.78
C PRO A 116 42.23 -7.54 11.77
N ARG A 117 43.41 -7.11 12.25
CA ARG A 117 44.59 -6.91 11.41
C ARG A 117 45.06 -8.22 10.79
N GLN A 118 45.05 -9.33 11.53
CA GLN A 118 45.39 -10.66 11.01
C GLN A 118 44.34 -11.17 10.02
N PHE A 119 43.06 -10.90 10.27
CA PHE A 119 41.99 -11.34 9.39
C PHE A 119 42.11 -10.72 7.99
N ASN A 120 42.41 -9.42 7.90
CA ASN A 120 42.60 -8.74 6.61
C ASN A 120 43.72 -9.36 5.78
N LEU A 121 44.84 -9.63 6.42
CA LEU A 121 45.99 -10.26 5.78
C LEU A 121 45.65 -11.65 5.23
N LYS A 122 44.89 -12.45 6.01
CA LYS A 122 44.42 -13.76 5.55
C LYS A 122 43.40 -13.64 4.42
N LYS A 123 42.52 -12.64 4.46
CA LYS A 123 41.51 -12.41 3.42
C LYS A 123 42.16 -12.11 2.06
N GLU A 124 43.28 -11.39 2.05
CA GLU A 124 44.07 -11.13 0.83
C GLU A 124 44.73 -12.40 0.29
N GLN A 125 45.23 -13.27 1.16
CA GLN A 125 45.84 -14.56 0.75
C GLN A 125 44.82 -15.53 0.15
N ILE A 126 43.61 -15.59 0.71
CA ILE A 126 42.54 -16.48 0.21
C ILE A 126 42.12 -16.10 -1.22
N LYS A 127 42.12 -14.81 -1.56
CA LYS A 127 41.73 -14.33 -2.90
C LYS A 127 42.70 -14.71 -4.03
N ILE A 128 43.94 -15.06 -3.71
CA ILE A 128 44.99 -15.37 -4.71
C ILE A 128 45.00 -16.87 -5.07
N GLY A 129 44.35 -17.72 -4.28
CA GLY A 129 44.42 -19.19 -4.42
C GLY A 129 43.36 -19.87 -5.30
N GLU A 130 42.42 -19.13 -5.91
CA GLU A 130 41.38 -19.73 -6.76
C GLU A 130 41.84 -19.95 -8.22
N ASP A 131 42.93 -19.31 -8.64
CA ASP A 131 43.52 -19.45 -9.98
C ASP A 131 44.71 -20.45 -9.97
N GLY A 132 44.49 -21.68 -9.52
CA GLY A 132 45.19 -22.90 -9.95
C GLY A 132 46.74 -23.00 -9.92
N GLU A 133 47.50 -22.00 -9.48
CA GLU A 133 48.97 -22.07 -9.48
C GLU A 133 49.55 -22.48 -8.12
N ASN A 134 50.34 -23.53 -8.22
CA ASN A 134 50.99 -24.28 -7.17
C ASN A 134 51.70 -23.40 -6.13
N TRP A 135 51.47 -23.69 -4.86
CA TRP A 135 52.06 -23.07 -3.68
C TRP A 135 53.58 -23.06 -3.75
N SER A 136 54.14 -21.98 -4.29
CA SER A 136 55.54 -21.65 -4.11
C SER A 136 55.66 -20.95 -2.77
N GLU A 137 56.40 -21.59 -1.87
CA GLU A 137 56.77 -21.20 -0.51
C GLU A 137 57.66 -19.93 -0.51
N SER A 138 57.19 -18.87 -1.16
CA SER A 138 57.95 -17.66 -1.44
C SER A 138 57.68 -16.60 -0.37
N ASN A 139 58.42 -16.76 0.72
CA ASN A 139 58.91 -15.74 1.67
C ASN A 139 57.85 -14.91 2.47
N PRO A 140 57.41 -15.38 3.66
CA PRO A 140 56.46 -14.72 4.56
C PRO A 140 57.12 -13.63 5.43
N ASN A 141 57.96 -12.77 4.84
CA ASN A 141 58.83 -11.88 5.61
C ASN A 141 58.17 -10.58 6.11
N SER A 142 56.89 -10.32 5.80
CA SER A 142 56.09 -9.42 6.65
C SER A 142 55.55 -10.23 7.83
N LYS A 143 56.42 -10.51 8.80
CA LYS A 143 56.07 -11.13 10.08
C LYS A 143 55.06 -10.24 10.81
N ASN A 144 53.80 -10.45 10.51
CA ASN A 144 52.69 -9.82 11.21
C ASN A 144 52.63 -10.49 12.59
N ASN A 145 53.38 -9.93 13.54
CA ASN A 145 53.63 -10.53 14.86
C ASN A 145 52.40 -10.68 15.77
N CYS A 146 51.22 -10.28 15.31
CA CYS A 146 50.00 -10.54 16.05
C CYS A 146 49.59 -11.99 15.83
N ASN A 147 49.47 -12.76 16.91
CA ASN A 147 48.92 -14.12 16.96
C ASN A 147 47.67 -14.19 17.86
N PHE A 148 47.02 -13.05 18.11
CA PHE A 148 45.90 -12.97 19.03
C PHE A 148 44.70 -13.79 18.55
N LYS A 149 44.32 -14.74 19.39
CA LYS A 149 43.07 -15.48 19.30
C LYS A 149 42.45 -15.45 20.69
N GLY A 150 41.37 -14.68 20.84
CA GLY A 150 40.79 -14.41 22.16
C GLY A 150 39.31 -14.07 22.05
N LYS A 151 38.68 -13.70 23.18
CA LYS A 151 37.27 -13.33 23.21
C LYS A 151 37.07 -11.91 22.70
N ILE A 152 35.89 -11.62 22.13
CA ILE A 152 35.55 -10.27 21.64
C ILE A 152 35.77 -9.19 22.72
N LYS A 153 35.37 -9.47 23.96
CA LYS A 153 35.54 -8.50 25.07
C LYS A 153 37.00 -8.10 25.35
N ASP A 154 37.95 -9.00 25.07
CA ASP A 154 39.38 -8.77 25.30
C ASP A 154 40.05 -8.12 24.08
N LEU A 155 39.34 -8.07 22.94
CA LEU A 155 39.90 -7.58 21.68
C LEU A 155 40.26 -6.09 21.75
N LYS A 156 39.46 -5.27 22.43
CA LYS A 156 39.74 -3.84 22.58
C LYS A 156 41.05 -3.61 23.34
N ASP A 157 41.22 -4.29 24.46
CA ASP A 157 42.45 -4.23 25.26
C ASP A 157 43.67 -4.68 24.45
N HIS A 158 43.52 -5.75 23.67
CA HIS A 158 44.56 -6.21 22.75
C HIS A 158 44.92 -5.13 21.71
N LEU A 159 43.94 -4.51 21.05
CA LEU A 159 44.18 -3.49 20.03
C LEU A 159 44.83 -2.24 20.59
N ASP A 160 44.45 -1.84 21.81
CA ASP A 160 44.96 -0.64 22.47
C ASP A 160 46.37 -0.84 23.06
N LYS A 161 46.68 -2.03 23.59
CA LYS A 161 47.90 -2.26 24.39
C LYS A 161 48.94 -3.20 23.79
N SER A 162 48.50 -4.23 23.05
CA SER A 162 49.36 -5.39 22.74
C SER A 162 49.51 -5.68 21.25
N CYS A 163 48.68 -5.07 20.39
CA CYS A 163 48.69 -5.33 18.96
C CYS A 163 49.83 -4.56 18.27
N ASN A 164 51.02 -5.15 18.30
CA ASN A 164 52.26 -4.58 17.76
C ASN A 164 52.31 -4.45 16.23
N SER A 165 51.29 -4.92 15.49
CA SER A 165 51.27 -4.89 14.01
C SER A 165 51.21 -3.47 13.40
N ILE A 166 51.04 -2.42 14.21
CA ILE A 166 51.21 -1.03 13.76
C ILE A 166 51.94 -0.26 14.86
N SER A 167 53.20 -0.58 15.09
CA SER A 167 54.15 0.44 15.49
C SER A 167 55.27 0.44 14.47
N ASN A 168 54.95 0.84 13.23
CA ASN A 168 55.92 1.59 12.46
C ASN A 168 56.12 2.91 13.22
N LYS A 169 56.90 2.86 14.32
CA LYS A 169 57.78 3.97 14.68
C LYS A 169 58.72 4.12 13.49
N GLN A 170 58.23 4.74 12.41
CA GLN A 170 59.14 5.46 11.55
C GLN A 170 59.87 6.40 12.50
N ASN A 171 61.20 6.33 12.51
CA ASN A 171 62.02 7.34 13.16
C ASN A 171 61.76 8.65 12.41
N ILE A 172 60.64 9.30 12.75
CA ILE A 172 60.28 10.61 12.25
C ILE A 172 61.40 11.53 12.75
N PRO A 173 62.20 12.13 11.86
CA PRO A 173 63.25 13.07 12.25
C PRO A 173 62.66 14.14 13.18
N SER A 174 63.40 14.54 14.21
CA SER A 174 62.94 15.49 15.24
C SER A 174 62.38 16.80 14.65
N GLY A 175 62.80 17.20 13.45
CA GLY A 175 62.22 18.33 12.71
C GLY A 175 60.73 18.15 12.37
N ILE A 176 60.33 16.96 11.92
CA ILE A 176 58.94 16.66 11.56
C ILE A 176 58.06 16.53 12.81
N VAL A 177 58.63 16.12 13.96
CA VAL A 177 57.92 16.09 15.25
C VAL A 177 57.48 17.50 15.68
N ASN A 178 58.34 18.50 15.48
CA ASN A 178 58.01 19.88 15.79
C ASN A 178 56.90 20.42 14.87
N GLU A 179 56.95 20.11 13.58
CA GLU A 179 55.89 20.46 12.63
C GLU A 179 54.56 19.76 12.97
N LEU A 180 54.59 18.47 13.34
CA LEU A 180 53.43 17.72 13.82
C LEU A 180 52.81 18.32 15.09
N ASN A 181 53.63 18.83 16.01
CA ASN A 181 53.14 19.50 17.22
C ASN A 181 52.43 20.81 16.89
N VAL A 182 52.95 21.59 15.92
CA VAL A 182 52.29 22.80 15.41
C VAL A 182 50.97 22.46 14.73
N VAL A 183 50.95 21.46 13.84
CA VAL A 183 49.72 21.00 13.16
C VAL A 183 48.70 20.45 14.16
N SER A 184 49.15 19.72 15.19
CA SER A 184 48.29 19.22 16.28
C SER A 184 47.67 20.36 17.09
N GLY A 185 48.43 21.43 17.36
CA GLY A 185 47.93 22.65 17.99
C GLY A 185 46.84 23.31 17.15
N GLN A 186 47.10 23.56 15.87
CA GLN A 186 46.13 24.12 14.93
C GLN A 186 44.87 23.25 14.79
N THR A 187 45.03 21.93 14.80
CA THR A 187 43.90 20.99 14.75
C THR A 187 43.01 21.11 15.99
N LYS A 188 43.60 21.28 17.18
CA LYS A 188 42.83 21.50 18.42
C LYS A 188 42.07 22.82 18.40
N GLU A 189 42.68 23.89 17.89
CA GLU A 189 42.01 25.18 17.71
C GLU A 189 40.84 25.08 16.74
N LEU A 190 41.06 24.43 15.59
CA LEU A 190 40.00 24.21 14.60
C LEU A 190 38.86 23.35 15.17
N GLN A 191 39.17 22.32 15.96
CA GLN A 191 38.17 21.52 16.67
C GLN A 191 37.36 22.35 17.67
N ASN A 192 37.99 23.29 18.37
CA ASN A 192 37.29 24.19 19.30
C ASN A 192 36.36 25.17 18.56
N VAL A 193 36.82 25.74 17.44
CA VAL A 193 35.98 26.58 16.56
C VAL A 193 34.81 25.76 16.02
N TYR A 194 35.05 24.54 15.56
CA TYR A 194 33.99 23.65 15.07
C TYR A 194 32.96 23.33 16.16
N LYS A 195 33.39 23.01 17.38
CA LYS A 195 32.50 22.80 18.53
C LYS A 195 31.66 24.04 18.83
N HIS A 196 32.27 25.23 18.81
CA HIS A 196 31.56 26.49 19.05
C HIS A 196 30.53 26.78 17.96
N VAL A 197 30.88 26.59 16.69
CA VAL A 197 29.93 26.75 15.57
C VAL A 197 28.77 25.78 15.72
N ILE A 198 29.03 24.50 16.01
CA ILE A 198 27.99 23.51 16.26
C ILE A 198 27.08 23.95 17.41
N PHE A 199 27.64 24.36 18.55
CA PHE A 199 26.87 24.79 19.71
C PHE A 199 25.99 26.00 19.38
N SER A 200 26.52 26.99 18.66
CA SER A 200 25.77 28.16 18.21
C SER A 200 24.65 27.82 17.21
N MET A 201 24.83 26.78 16.40
CA MET A 201 23.77 26.26 15.52
C MET A 201 22.68 25.55 16.33
N PHE A 202 23.03 24.82 17.40
CA PHE A 202 22.07 24.18 18.31
C PHE A 202 21.25 25.21 19.09
N GLU A 203 21.88 26.24 19.67
CA GLU A 203 21.15 27.31 20.39
C GLU A 203 20.21 28.10 19.47
N LYS A 204 20.62 28.34 18.21
CA LYS A 204 19.75 28.97 17.21
C LYS A 204 18.59 28.07 16.78
N LYS A 205 18.79 26.74 16.80
CA LYS A 205 17.75 25.76 16.52
C LYS A 205 16.68 25.72 17.61
N GLU A 206 17.05 25.96 18.87
CA GLU A 206 16.10 26.05 20.00
C GLU A 206 15.32 27.37 20.04
N LYS A 207 15.92 28.48 19.59
CA LYS A 207 15.28 29.81 19.61
C LYS A 207 14.45 30.16 18.37
N CYS A 208 14.46 29.30 17.35
CA CYS A 208 13.53 29.42 16.24
C CYS A 208 12.33 28.52 16.57
N PRO A 209 11.13 29.06 16.91
CA PRO A 209 9.93 28.23 17.04
C PRO A 209 9.81 27.46 15.73
N THR A 210 10.02 26.16 15.85
CA THR A 210 10.45 25.29 14.77
C THR A 210 9.44 25.35 13.63
N ILE A 211 9.94 25.29 12.41
CA ILE A 211 9.15 25.03 11.20
C ILE A 211 8.19 23.84 11.46
N GLU A 212 8.60 22.88 12.30
CA GLU A 212 7.79 21.76 12.78
C GLU A 212 6.50 22.15 13.52
N SER A 213 6.47 23.23 14.32
CA SER A 213 5.25 23.70 14.99
C SER A 213 4.24 24.28 13.99
N ARG A 214 4.72 25.05 13.01
CA ARG A 214 3.85 25.57 11.93
C ARG A 214 3.35 24.46 11.02
N ASP A 215 4.19 23.47 10.75
CA ASP A 215 3.81 22.28 9.99
C ASP A 215 2.77 21.44 10.75
N PHE A 216 2.84 21.39 12.07
CA PHE A 216 1.83 20.72 12.90
C PHE A 216 0.48 21.45 12.84
N ASP A 217 0.46 22.75 13.04
CA ASP A 217 -0.78 23.56 12.98
C ASP A 217 -1.42 23.51 11.58
N LEU A 218 -0.61 23.59 10.52
CA LEU A 218 -1.08 23.45 9.14
C LEU A 218 -1.65 22.06 8.86
N LYS A 219 -0.99 20.99 9.35
CA LYS A 219 -1.52 19.62 9.24
C LYS A 219 -2.84 19.47 9.98
N GLN A 220 -2.96 20.04 11.17
CA GLN A 220 -4.18 20.00 11.96
C GLN A 220 -5.31 20.73 11.22
N GLN A 221 -5.07 21.93 10.70
CA GLN A 221 -6.04 22.69 9.92
C GLN A 221 -6.45 21.95 8.63
N HIS A 222 -5.51 21.32 7.93
CA HIS A 222 -5.80 20.52 6.75
C HIS A 222 -6.67 19.30 7.09
N ASN A 223 -6.41 18.62 8.20
CA ASN A 223 -7.21 17.48 8.65
C ASN A 223 -8.64 17.89 8.98
N GLU A 224 -8.85 19.02 9.66
CA GLU A 224 -10.19 19.55 9.93
C GLU A 224 -10.95 19.90 8.64
N GLN A 225 -10.26 20.46 7.63
CA GLN A 225 -10.87 20.72 6.32
C GLN A 225 -11.26 19.43 5.60
N ILE A 226 -10.41 18.39 5.66
CA ILE A 226 -10.70 17.08 5.06
C ILE A 226 -11.93 16.45 5.72
N ASP A 227 -12.03 16.49 7.04
CA ASP A 227 -13.16 15.93 7.78
C ASP A 227 -14.48 16.67 7.47
N ASN A 228 -14.43 18.00 7.37
CA ASN A 228 -15.58 18.81 6.96
C ASN A 228 -16.05 18.45 5.54
N LEU A 229 -15.13 18.35 4.57
CA LEU A 229 -15.44 17.96 3.20
C LEU A 229 -15.99 16.53 3.12
N LYS A 230 -15.45 15.60 3.91
CA LYS A 230 -15.94 14.21 3.98
C LYS A 230 -17.37 14.15 4.50
N HIS A 231 -17.70 14.94 5.52
CA HIS A 231 -19.05 15.03 6.05
C HIS A 231 -20.04 15.68 5.05
N GLU A 232 -19.63 16.72 4.32
CA GLU A 232 -20.43 17.30 3.24
C GLU A 232 -20.69 16.31 2.09
N LEU A 233 -19.66 15.54 1.70
CA LEU A 233 -19.78 14.51 0.67
C LEU A 233 -20.79 13.44 1.10
N GLN A 234 -20.73 12.98 2.36
CA GLN A 234 -21.67 12.00 2.90
C GLN A 234 -23.13 12.51 2.89
N LYS A 235 -23.36 13.79 3.21
CA LYS A 235 -24.70 14.41 3.12
C LYS A 235 -25.22 14.46 1.67
N LYS A 236 -24.34 14.75 0.72
CA LYS A 236 -24.68 14.74 -0.71
C LYS A 236 -25.03 13.33 -1.18
N ASP A 237 -24.29 12.31 -0.77
CA ASP A 237 -24.58 10.91 -1.10
C ASP A 237 -25.94 10.44 -0.57
N GLN A 238 -26.30 10.84 0.66
CA GLN A 238 -27.63 10.57 1.22
C GLN A 238 -28.75 11.25 0.43
N THR A 239 -28.50 12.48 -0.04
CA THR A 239 -29.45 13.23 -0.88
C THR A 239 -29.61 12.55 -2.24
N ILE A 240 -28.50 12.17 -2.89
CA ILE A 240 -28.51 11.43 -4.16
C ILE A 240 -29.28 10.12 -4.00
N THR A 241 -29.01 9.35 -2.95
CA THR A 241 -29.71 8.09 -2.67
C THR A 241 -31.23 8.29 -2.52
N THR A 242 -31.65 9.37 -1.86
CA THR A 242 -33.07 9.71 -1.68
C THR A 242 -33.71 10.09 -3.01
N LEU A 243 -33.05 10.93 -3.81
CA LEU A 243 -33.53 11.30 -5.15
C LEU A 243 -33.62 10.09 -6.09
N THR A 244 -32.64 9.19 -6.05
CA THR A 244 -32.66 7.94 -6.83
C THR A 244 -33.88 7.09 -6.49
N LYS A 245 -34.21 6.94 -5.20
CA LYS A 245 -35.42 6.22 -4.77
C LYS A 245 -36.70 6.88 -5.28
N ASN A 246 -36.79 8.21 -5.21
CA ASN A 246 -37.96 8.95 -5.70
C ASN A 246 -38.13 8.79 -7.23
N ILE A 247 -37.03 8.84 -7.99
CA ILE A 247 -37.07 8.61 -9.45
C ILE A 247 -37.52 7.18 -9.77
N GLN A 248 -37.03 6.19 -9.03
CA GLN A 248 -37.46 4.80 -9.20
C GLN A 248 -38.96 4.63 -8.91
N GLN A 249 -39.47 5.26 -7.86
CA GLN A 249 -40.90 5.24 -7.54
C GLN A 249 -41.75 5.89 -8.64
N LEU A 250 -41.36 7.07 -9.12
CA LEU A 250 -42.06 7.75 -10.22
C LEU A 250 -42.09 6.91 -11.50
N ASN A 251 -41.02 6.17 -11.80
CA ASN A 251 -40.99 5.26 -12.94
C ASN A 251 -42.00 4.12 -12.79
N ILE A 252 -42.14 3.55 -11.58
CA ILE A 252 -43.14 2.51 -11.29
C ILE A 252 -44.55 3.07 -11.48
N ASP A 253 -44.84 4.24 -10.89
CA ASP A 253 -46.15 4.90 -10.97
C ASP A 253 -46.53 5.24 -12.42
N ASN A 254 -45.56 5.65 -13.24
CA ASN A 254 -45.77 5.95 -14.65
C ASN A 254 -46.06 4.67 -15.47
N ILE A 255 -45.37 3.57 -15.19
CA ILE A 255 -45.66 2.26 -15.80
C ILE A 255 -47.08 1.80 -15.44
N GLU A 256 -47.49 1.96 -14.19
CA GLU A 256 -48.83 1.60 -13.73
C GLU A 256 -49.91 2.46 -14.39
N SER A 257 -49.71 3.78 -14.44
CA SER A 257 -50.60 4.72 -15.13
C SER A 257 -50.76 4.37 -16.61
N LYS A 258 -49.66 3.98 -17.30
CA LYS A 258 -49.69 3.53 -18.69
C LYS A 258 -50.52 2.26 -18.87
N LYS A 259 -50.37 1.27 -17.97
CA LYS A 259 -51.20 0.05 -17.99
C LYS A 259 -52.68 0.35 -17.81
N GLN A 260 -53.03 1.25 -16.89
CA GLN A 260 -54.43 1.66 -16.67
C GLN A 260 -55.01 2.34 -17.92
N LEU A 261 -54.22 3.19 -18.58
CA LEU A 261 -54.63 3.84 -19.83
C LEU A 261 -54.86 2.84 -20.96
N GLU A 262 -53.96 1.88 -21.15
CA GLU A 262 -54.11 0.80 -22.14
C GLU A 262 -55.37 -0.04 -21.86
N GLN A 263 -55.62 -0.40 -20.60
CA GLN A 263 -56.84 -1.11 -20.21
C GLN A 263 -58.11 -0.30 -20.53
N TYR A 264 -58.09 1.01 -20.27
CA TYR A 264 -59.20 1.90 -20.58
C TYR A 264 -59.47 1.98 -22.10
N GLN A 265 -58.41 2.14 -22.89
CA GLN A 265 -58.51 2.15 -24.35
C GLN A 265 -59.05 0.83 -24.89
N ASN A 266 -58.58 -0.31 -24.38
CA ASN A 266 -59.06 -1.63 -24.76
C ASN A 266 -60.55 -1.82 -24.42
N LYS A 267 -61.00 -1.37 -23.24
CA LYS A 267 -62.42 -1.36 -22.86
C LYS A 267 -63.26 -0.51 -23.82
N LYS A 268 -62.79 0.70 -24.17
CA LYS A 268 -63.49 1.58 -25.12
C LYS A 268 -63.60 0.95 -26.51
N ILE A 269 -62.51 0.39 -27.03
CA ILE A 269 -62.48 -0.32 -28.32
C ILE A 269 -63.45 -1.50 -28.31
N SER A 270 -63.50 -2.28 -27.22
CA SER A 270 -64.42 -3.42 -27.10
C SER A 270 -65.90 -2.99 -27.16
N LYS A 271 -66.26 -1.84 -26.57
CA LYS A 271 -67.62 -1.29 -26.64
C LYS A 271 -67.98 -0.88 -28.06
N ILE A 272 -67.11 -0.15 -28.74
CA ILE A 272 -67.29 0.26 -30.14
C ILE A 272 -67.47 -0.96 -31.06
N ARG A 273 -66.69 -2.03 -30.85
CA ARG A 273 -66.84 -3.27 -31.62
C ARG A 273 -68.22 -3.91 -31.44
N LYS A 274 -68.72 -3.98 -30.19
CA LYS A 274 -70.07 -4.52 -29.87
C LYS A 274 -71.19 -3.67 -30.49
N GLU A 275 -71.04 -2.35 -30.53
CA GLU A 275 -72.01 -1.46 -31.18
C GLU A 275 -72.04 -1.72 -32.69
N LYS A 276 -70.88 -1.75 -33.36
CA LYS A 276 -70.80 -2.06 -34.80
C LYS A 276 -71.35 -3.44 -35.15
N GLU A 277 -71.22 -4.42 -34.26
CA GLU A 277 -71.78 -5.75 -34.45
C GLU A 277 -73.31 -5.77 -34.36
N LYS A 278 -73.90 -4.96 -33.47
CA LYS A 278 -75.36 -4.74 -33.44
C LYS A 278 -75.84 -4.07 -34.72
N ASP A 279 -75.12 -3.04 -35.19
CA ASP A 279 -75.48 -2.33 -36.42
C ASP A 279 -75.47 -3.28 -37.63
N LYS A 280 -74.45 -4.14 -37.75
CA LYS A 280 -74.39 -5.20 -38.78
C LYS A 280 -75.55 -6.19 -38.67
N ASN A 281 -75.92 -6.60 -37.45
CA ASN A 281 -77.05 -7.51 -37.26
C ASN A 281 -78.37 -6.85 -37.68
N CYS A 282 -78.56 -5.56 -37.41
CA CYS A 282 -79.71 -4.79 -37.90
C CYS A 282 -79.71 -4.68 -39.43
N GLU A 283 -78.56 -4.41 -40.05
CA GLU A 283 -78.40 -4.33 -41.51
C GLU A 283 -78.72 -5.67 -42.17
N ASN A 284 -78.22 -6.78 -41.62
CA ASN A 284 -78.54 -8.13 -42.08
C ASN A 284 -80.04 -8.45 -41.96
N MET A 285 -80.70 -8.03 -40.87
CA MET A 285 -82.14 -8.21 -40.69
C MET A 285 -82.94 -7.40 -41.73
N LEU A 286 -82.51 -6.17 -42.02
CA LEU A 286 -83.11 -5.35 -43.07
C LEU A 286 -82.97 -5.99 -44.45
N LEU A 287 -81.78 -6.51 -44.80
CA LEU A 287 -81.55 -7.22 -46.05
C LEU A 287 -82.41 -8.49 -46.14
N PHE A 288 -82.62 -9.22 -45.04
CA PHE A 288 -83.51 -10.39 -45.02
C PHE A 288 -84.97 -10.02 -45.27
N ILE A 289 -85.47 -8.95 -44.65
CA ILE A 289 -86.83 -8.44 -44.89
C ILE A 289 -87.00 -7.99 -46.34
N GLN A 290 -85.98 -7.35 -46.93
CA GLN A 290 -85.99 -6.91 -48.33
C GLN A 290 -85.90 -8.07 -49.33
N SER A 291 -85.19 -9.15 -49.01
CA SER A 291 -84.97 -10.29 -49.91
C SER A 291 -86.03 -11.38 -49.82
N SER A 292 -86.69 -11.51 -48.67
CA SER A 292 -87.84 -12.41 -48.54
C SER A 292 -89.02 -11.83 -49.32
N ASN A 293 -89.74 -12.68 -50.06
CA ASN A 293 -90.95 -12.34 -50.85
C ASN A 293 -92.13 -11.80 -50.00
N LEU A 294 -91.88 -11.27 -48.80
CA LEU A 294 -92.80 -10.47 -47.99
C LEU A 294 -93.24 -9.18 -48.70
N GLN A 295 -92.52 -8.75 -49.74
CA GLN A 295 -93.00 -7.71 -50.66
C GLN A 295 -94.38 -8.08 -51.23
N ASN A 296 -94.64 -9.37 -51.50
CA ASN A 296 -95.97 -9.85 -51.89
C ASN A 296 -97.01 -9.74 -50.76
N GLY A 297 -96.61 -9.85 -49.49
CA GLY A 297 -97.51 -9.72 -48.34
C GLY A 297 -97.91 -8.27 -48.03
N VAL A 298 -96.95 -7.33 -48.13
CA VAL A 298 -97.23 -5.89 -48.00
C VAL A 298 -98.04 -5.38 -49.20
N ASP A 299 -97.72 -5.84 -50.40
CA ASP A 299 -98.52 -5.57 -51.60
C ASP A 299 -99.93 -6.18 -51.49
N PHE A 300 -100.07 -7.34 -50.85
CA PHE A 300 -101.38 -7.95 -50.57
C PHE A 300 -102.23 -7.07 -49.65
N LEU A 301 -101.67 -6.59 -48.52
CA LEU A 301 -102.37 -5.71 -47.58
C LEU A 301 -102.71 -4.34 -48.18
N LEU A 302 -101.81 -3.76 -48.99
CA LEU A 302 -102.06 -2.51 -49.71
C LEU A 302 -103.13 -2.68 -50.80
N ARG A 303 -103.15 -3.83 -51.48
CA ARG A 303 -104.16 -4.17 -52.48
C ARG A 303 -105.54 -4.32 -51.83
N GLU A 304 -105.63 -5.01 -50.69
CA GLU A 304 -106.88 -5.17 -49.94
C GLU A 304 -107.45 -3.82 -49.44
N LYS A 305 -106.58 -2.94 -48.92
CA LYS A 305 -106.98 -1.62 -48.43
C LYS A 305 -107.42 -0.68 -49.56
N LYS A 306 -106.72 -0.71 -50.71
CA LYS A 306 -107.16 0.03 -51.92
C LYS A 306 -108.51 -0.45 -52.43
N GLN A 307 -108.76 -1.76 -52.38
CA GLN A 307 -110.03 -2.34 -52.82
C GLN A 307 -111.19 -1.88 -51.94
N ARG A 308 -111.01 -1.84 -50.61
CA ARG A 308 -112.01 -1.28 -49.68
C ARG A 308 -112.29 0.21 -49.92
N ILE A 309 -111.25 1.03 -50.13
CA ILE A 309 -111.41 2.47 -50.41
C ILE A 309 -112.16 2.71 -51.73
N TRP A 310 -111.89 1.89 -52.76
CA TRP A 310 -112.58 1.99 -54.04
C TRP A 310 -114.06 1.63 -53.92
N THR A 311 -114.41 0.57 -53.19
CA THR A 311 -115.81 0.21 -52.94
C THR A 311 -116.56 1.29 -52.16
N SER A 312 -115.94 1.92 -51.16
CA SER A 312 -116.58 3.01 -50.40
C SER A 312 -116.77 4.28 -51.21
N LYS A 313 -115.89 4.59 -52.17
CA LYS A 313 -116.05 5.77 -53.05
C LYS A 313 -117.14 5.58 -54.11
N ASN A 314 -117.36 4.34 -54.58
CA ASN A 314 -118.39 4.07 -55.58
C ASN A 314 -119.81 3.95 -54.98
N GLN A 315 -119.94 3.58 -53.72
CA GLN A 315 -121.24 3.60 -53.03
C GLN A 315 -121.76 5.03 -52.75
N ASN A 316 -120.88 6.03 -52.70
CA ASN A 316 -121.27 7.43 -52.49
C ASN A 316 -121.57 8.22 -53.78
N LYS A 317 -121.40 7.61 -54.97
CA LYS A 317 -121.69 8.26 -56.26
C LYS A 317 -123.06 7.93 -56.84
N SER A 318 -123.83 7.04 -56.22
CA SER A 318 -125.16 6.62 -56.68
C SER A 318 -126.32 7.29 -55.90
N PHE A 319 -126.10 8.45 -55.28
CA PHE A 319 -127.09 9.13 -54.45
C PHE A 319 -127.28 10.63 -54.77
N VAL A 320 -126.88 11.05 -55.97
CA VAL A 320 -127.22 12.38 -56.51
C VAL A 320 -127.78 12.18 -57.91
N ASP A 321 -129.04 11.79 -57.97
CA ASP A 321 -130.01 12.10 -59.03
C ASP A 321 -131.42 12.05 -58.40
#